data_AF-F0YSV7-F1
#
_entry.id   AF-F0YSV7-F1
#
_cell.length_a   1.000
_cell.length_b   1.000
_cell.length_c   1.000
_cell.angle_alpha   90.00
_cell.angle_beta   90.00
_cell.angle_gamma   90.00
#
_symmetry.space_group_name_H-M   'P 1'
#
loop_
_entity.id
_entity.type
_entity.pdbx_description
1 polymer ?
#
loop_
_entity_poly.entity_id
_entity_poly.type
_entity_poly.pdbx_seq_one_letter_code
_entity_poly.pdbx_strand_id
1 'polypeptide(L)' 'KGPWAPEEDALVVELVERHGPKKWSTIAAHLPGRVSKQCRERWHNVLDPE' A
#
# COMPACT_ATOMS: atom_id res chain seq x y z
N LYS A 1 9.23 -5.04 8.96
CA LYS A 1 9.17 -3.55 9.00
C LYS A 1 8.15 -3.15 10.07
N GLY A 2 8.37 -2.06 10.78
CA GLY A 2 7.55 -1.60 11.90
C GLY A 2 6.22 -0.95 11.49
N PRO A 3 5.65 -0.06 12.32
CA PRO A 3 4.39 0.63 12.01
C PRO A 3 4.46 1.37 10.67
N TRP A 4 3.31 1.60 10.05
CA TRP A 4 3.21 2.36 8.80
C TRP A 4 3.45 3.84 9.07
N ALA A 5 4.39 4.43 8.34
CA ALA A 5 4.59 5.87 8.37
C ALA A 5 3.56 6.57 7.46
N PRO A 6 3.15 7.81 7.79
CA PRO A 6 2.20 8.57 6.96
C PRO A 6 2.64 8.71 5.49
N GLU A 7 3.94 8.79 5.23
CA GLU A 7 4.50 8.88 3.88
C GLU A 7 4.34 7.56 3.12
N GLU A 8 4.42 6.42 3.80
CA GLU A 8 4.14 5.12 3.19
C GLU A 8 2.67 4.99 2.82
N ASP A 9 1.77 5.46 3.68
CA ASP A 9 0.33 5.46 3.43
C ASP A 9 -0.03 6.35 2.23
N ALA A 10 0.50 7.58 2.19
CA ALA A 10 0.32 8.49 1.07
C ALA A 10 0.78 7.86 -0.25
N LEU A 11 1.93 7.16 -0.25
CA LEU A 11 2.45 6.49 -1.42
C LEU A 11 1.58 5.28 -1.82
N VAL A 12 1.04 4.52 -0.86
CA VAL A 12 0.07 3.44 -1.17
C VAL A 12 -1.16 4.03 -1.86
N VAL A 13 -1.73 5.13 -1.34
CA VAL A 13 -2.90 5.79 -1.93
C VAL A 13 -2.62 6.23 -3.37
N GLU A 14 -1.54 6.98 -3.59
CA GLU A 14 -1.17 7.46 -4.94
C GLU A 14 -1.02 6.29 -5.93
N LEU A 15 -0.34 5.22 -5.51
CA LEU A 15 -0.09 4.08 -6.40
C LEU A 15 -1.36 3.25 -6.64
N VAL A 16 -2.26 3.15 -5.66
CA VAL A 16 -3.56 2.50 -5.84
C VAL A 16 -4.45 3.31 -6.77
N GLU A 17 -4.48 4.63 -6.66
CA GLU A 17 -5.20 5.51 -7.59
C GLU A 17 -4.66 5.37 -9.02
N ARG A 18 -3.34 5.27 -9.18
CA ARG A 18 -2.68 5.14 -10.50
C ARG A 18 -2.83 3.76 -11.13
N HIS A 19 -2.77 2.69 -10.33
CA HIS A 19 -2.65 1.31 -10.84
C HIS A 19 -3.87 0.43 -10.55
N GLY A 20 -4.77 0.89 -9.68
CA GLY A 20 -5.91 0.16 -9.13
C GLY A 20 -5.54 -0.74 -7.94
N PRO A 21 -6.52 -1.09 -7.06
CA PRO A 21 -6.34 -1.89 -5.85
C PRO A 21 -6.21 -3.40 -6.15
N LYS A 22 -5.39 -3.74 -7.15
CA LYS A 22 -5.17 -5.12 -7.63
C LYS A 22 -3.69 -5.40 -7.89
N LYS A 23 -2.91 -4.36 -8.22
CA LYS A 23 -1.50 -4.48 -8.62
C LYS A 23 -0.55 -4.34 -7.42
N TRP A 24 -0.79 -5.12 -6.37
CA TRP A 24 -0.06 -5.02 -5.09
C TRP A 24 1.44 -5.29 -5.21
N SER A 25 1.87 -6.15 -6.13
CA SER A 25 3.30 -6.38 -6.39
C SER A 25 3.98 -5.16 -7.01
N THR A 26 3.27 -4.40 -7.84
CA THR A 26 3.77 -3.13 -8.39
C THR A 26 3.82 -2.06 -7.30
N ILE A 27 2.79 -1.97 -6.45
CA ILE A 27 2.74 -1.03 -5.32
C ILE A 27 3.90 -1.31 -4.34
N ALA A 28 4.09 -2.57 -3.94
CA ALA A 28 5.15 -2.96 -3.01
C ALA A 28 6.56 -2.70 -3.56
N ALA A 29 6.77 -2.74 -4.88
CA ALA A 29 8.07 -2.43 -5.48
C ALA A 29 8.51 -0.98 -5.22
N HIS A 30 7.57 -0.07 -4.94
CA HIS A 30 7.86 1.34 -4.62
C HIS A 30 7.97 1.60 -3.11
N LEU A 31 7.67 0.61 -2.27
CA LEU A 31 7.67 0.72 -0.81
C LEU A 31 8.78 -0.16 -0.22
N PRO A 32 10.03 0.35 -0.11
CA PRO A 32 11.16 -0.46 0.31
C PRO A 32 10.92 -1.06 1.69
N GLY A 33 11.00 -2.39 1.80
CA GLY A 33 10.75 -3.13 3.05
C GLY A 33 9.28 -3.39 3.38
N ARG A 34 8.34 -3.08 2.47
CA ARG A 34 6.97 -3.60 2.47
C ARG A 34 6.82 -4.64 1.37
N VAL A 35 5.99 -5.65 1.61
CA VAL A 35 5.65 -6.68 0.60
C VAL A 35 4.20 -6.54 0.14
N SER A 36 3.85 -7.14 -1.01
CA SER A 36 2.52 -7.04 -1.63
C SER A 36 1.37 -7.34 -0.68
N LYS A 37 1.51 -8.39 0.15
CA LYS A 37 0.52 -8.77 1.16
C LYS A 37 0.25 -7.62 2.15
N GLN A 38 1.31 -6.96 2.64
CA GLN A 38 1.18 -5.88 3.61
C GLN A 38 0.50 -4.65 3.00
N CYS A 39 0.82 -4.32 1.74
CA CYS A 39 0.20 -3.19 1.04
C CYS A 39 -1.30 -3.41 0.85
N ARG A 40 -1.69 -4.63 0.45
CA ARG A 40 -3.11 -5.02 0.32
C ARG A 40 -3.84 -4.94 1.67
N GLU A 41 -3.27 -5.53 2.72
CA GLU A 41 -3.87 -5.50 4.06
C GLU A 41 -3.98 -4.06 4.59
N ARG A 42 -2.96 -3.22 4.37
CA ARG A 42 -3.00 -1.81 4.77
C ARG A 42 -4.10 -1.04 4.06
N TRP A 43 -4.27 -1.29 2.76
CA TRP A 43 -5.35 -0.68 1.99
C TRP A 43 -6.72 -1.05 2.57
N HIS A 44 -7.08 -2.32 2.54
CA HIS A 44 -8.44 -2.76 2.89
C HIS A 44 -8.79 -2.65 4.37
N ASN A 45 -7.80 -2.62 5.28
CA ASN A 45 -8.10 -2.56 6.71
C ASN A 45 -8.02 -1.13 7.27
N VAL A 46 -7.37 -0.19 6.57
CA VAL A 46 -7.05 1.13 7.15
C VAL A 46 -7.25 2.28 6.18
N LEU A 47 -6.76 2.20 4.94
CA LEU A 47 -6.79 3.34 4.01
C LEU A 47 -8.11 3.47 3.26
N ASP A 48 -8.73 2.34 2.94
CA ASP A 48 -10.02 2.24 2.26
C ASP A 48 -10.75 0.98 2.77
N PRO A 49 -11.27 1.03 4.02
CA PRO A 49 -12.11 -0.02 4.56
C PRO A 49 -13.49 0.01 3.88
N GLU A 50 -13.99 -1.17 3.48
CA GLU A 50 -15.37 -1.35 3.00
C GLU A 50 -16.42 -0.88 4.02
#